data_AF-A0A3A0AVU8-F1
#
_entry.id   AF-A0A3A0AVU8-F1
#
_cell.length_a   1.000
_cell.length_b   1.000
_cell.length_c   1.000
_cell.angle_alpha   90.00
_cell.angle_beta   90.00
_cell.angle_gamma   90.00
#
_symmetry.space_group_name_H-M   'P 1'
#
loop_
_entity.id
_entity.type
_entity.pdbx_description
1 polymer ?
#
loop_
_entity_poly.entity_id
_entity_poly.type
_entity_poly.pdbx_seq_one_letter_code
_entity_poly.pdbx_strand_id
1 'polypeptide(L)'
;MVEEDGRLHLAEPERPILRFGLSEAHAISLALERNWLLLINDSRALEFAEQLGISALSVPDFCVLLFAEGKITLAAAQGYIQRVSTTTSSRLTRRAIESLAQLLDDGGASP
;
A
#
# COMPACT_ATOMS: atom_id res chain seq x y z
N MET A 1 11.50 15.40 -14.24
CA MET A 1 12.66 14.95 -13.45
C MET A 1 12.24 14.98 -12.00
N VAL A 2 12.17 13.82 -11.34
CA VAL A 2 11.98 13.76 -9.89
C VAL A 2 13.36 13.90 -9.28
N GLU A 3 13.59 14.93 -8.47
CA GLU A 3 14.81 15.04 -7.69
C GLU A 3 14.78 13.94 -6.62
N GLU A 4 15.59 12.90 -6.78
CA GLU A 4 15.76 11.84 -5.78
C GLU A 4 16.66 12.35 -4.64
N ASP A 5 16.19 13.36 -3.90
CA ASP A 5 16.88 13.89 -2.71
C ASP A 5 16.36 13.28 -1.39
N GLY A 6 15.41 12.35 -1.50
CA GLY A 6 14.77 11.68 -0.36
C GLY A 6 13.84 12.60 0.44
N ARG A 7 13.51 13.80 -0.05
CA ARG A 7 12.61 14.74 0.62
C ARG A 7 11.17 14.54 0.19
N LEU A 8 10.27 14.97 1.08
CA LEU A 8 8.84 15.04 0.79
C LEU A 8 8.57 16.33 0.00
N HIS A 9 8.07 16.16 -1.22
CA HIS A 9 7.67 17.27 -2.08
C HIS A 9 6.15 17.32 -2.18
N LEU A 10 5.57 18.51 -2.00
CA LEU A 10 4.15 18.71 -2.27
C LEU A 10 3.94 18.69 -3.79
N ALA A 11 2.96 17.91 -4.24
CA ALA A 11 2.54 17.85 -5.63
C ALA A 11 1.02 17.95 -5.70
N GLU A 12 0.53 18.66 -6.72
CA GLU A 12 -0.89 18.76 -7.04
C GLU A 12 -1.13 18.08 -8.40
N PRO A 13 -2.22 17.32 -8.56
CA PRO A 13 -2.55 16.72 -9.84
C PRO A 13 -3.02 17.79 -10.82
N GLU A 14 -2.67 17.64 -12.10
CA GLU A 14 -3.16 18.52 -13.15
C GLU A 14 -4.65 18.27 -13.44
N ARG A 15 -5.11 17.02 -13.30
CA ARG A 15 -6.47 16.58 -13.59
C ARG A 15 -7.02 15.73 -12.44
N PRO A 16 -7.60 16.36 -11.40
CA PRO A 16 -8.11 15.63 -10.26
C PRO A 16 -9.30 14.76 -10.64
N ILE A 17 -9.24 13.48 -10.24
CA ILE A 17 -10.37 12.56 -10.27
C ILE A 17 -11.35 12.98 -9.18
N LEU A 18 -12.59 13.32 -9.56
CA LEU A 18 -13.63 13.75 -8.63
C LEU A 18 -14.43 12.57 -8.05
N ARG A 19 -13.71 11.51 -7.65
CA ARG A 19 -14.25 10.31 -7.01
C ARG A 19 -13.46 10.11 -5.71
N PHE A 20 -14.16 9.81 -4.60
CA PHE A 20 -13.62 9.74 -3.23
C PHE A 20 -13.42 11.11 -2.55
N GLY A 21 -12.92 11.09 -1.30
CA GLY A 21 -12.57 12.31 -0.58
C GLY A 21 -11.38 13.01 -1.25
N LEU A 22 -11.18 14.29 -0.91
CA LEU A 22 -10.16 15.14 -1.53
C LEU A 22 -8.76 14.49 -1.50
N SER A 23 -8.41 13.84 -0.39
CA SER A 23 -7.11 13.21 -0.19
C SER A 23 -6.90 11.99 -1.08
N GLU A 24 -7.88 11.06 -1.14
CA GLU A 24 -7.75 9.88 -2.00
C GLU A 24 -7.80 10.25 -3.48
N ALA A 25 -8.70 11.17 -3.84
CA ALA A 25 -8.80 11.73 -5.18
C ALA A 25 -7.44 12.29 -5.67
N HIS A 26 -6.79 13.13 -4.86
CA HIS A 26 -5.49 13.69 -5.20
C HIS A 26 -4.40 12.62 -5.32
N ALA A 27 -4.32 11.68 -4.36
CA ALA A 27 -3.30 10.65 -4.38
C ALA A 27 -3.40 9.75 -5.62
N ILE A 28 -4.62 9.32 -5.99
CA ILE A 28 -4.86 8.49 -7.17
C ILE A 28 -4.51 9.27 -8.45
N SER A 29 -4.90 10.54 -8.52
CA SER A 29 -4.64 11.38 -9.70
C SER A 29 -3.15 11.59 -9.92
N LEU A 30 -2.39 11.87 -8.86
CA LEU A 30 -0.93 12.01 -8.92
C LEU A 30 -0.26 10.70 -9.33
N ALA A 31 -0.69 9.57 -8.76
CA ALA A 31 -0.12 8.28 -9.09
C ALA A 31 -0.33 7.93 -10.58
N LEU A 32 -1.51 8.26 -11.12
CA LEU A 32 -1.83 8.08 -12.54
C LEU A 32 -0.97 8.96 -13.44
N GLU A 33 -0.86 10.25 -13.14
CA GLU A 33 -0.11 11.23 -13.95
C GLU A 33 1.39 10.98 -13.93
N ARG A 34 1.93 10.52 -12.80
CA ARG A 34 3.37 10.35 -12.58
C ARG A 34 3.85 8.92 -12.73
N ASN A 35 2.95 7.98 -12.98
CA ASN A 35 3.22 6.54 -13.00
C ASN A 35 3.96 6.08 -11.72
N TRP A 36 3.47 6.56 -10.57
CA TRP A 36 4.03 6.23 -9.26
C TRP A 36 3.30 5.05 -8.63
N LEU A 37 4.01 4.36 -7.72
CA LEU A 37 3.41 3.37 -6.84
C LEU A 37 2.53 4.06 -5.81
N LEU A 38 1.23 3.75 -5.79
CA LEU A 38 0.28 4.33 -4.86
C LEU A 38 0.18 3.49 -3.58
N LEU A 39 0.47 4.10 -2.44
CA LEU A 39 0.16 3.55 -1.11
C LEU A 39 -1.20 4.08 -0.64
N ILE A 40 -2.21 3.20 -0.49
CA ILE A 40 -3.57 3.60 -0.11
C ILE A 40 -4.27 2.57 0.80
N ASN A 41 -4.92 3.05 1.85
CA ASN A 41 -5.46 2.24 2.94
C ASN A 41 -6.99 2.07 2.91
N ASP A 42 -7.67 2.66 1.93
CA ASP A 42 -9.09 2.42 1.67
C ASP A 42 -9.27 1.34 0.60
N SER A 43 -10.03 0.29 0.92
CA SER A 43 -10.24 -0.85 0.00
C SER A 43 -10.91 -0.47 -1.32
N ARG A 44 -11.86 0.47 -1.32
CA ARG A 44 -12.57 0.86 -2.55
C ARG A 44 -11.69 1.73 -3.42
N ALA A 45 -10.89 2.59 -2.81
CA ALA A 45 -9.94 3.43 -3.52
C ALA A 45 -8.78 2.60 -4.10
N LEU A 46 -8.30 1.57 -3.38
CA LEU A 46 -7.31 0.62 -3.89
C LEU A 46 -7.84 -0.12 -5.13
N GLU A 47 -9.01 -0.75 -5.04
CA GLU A 47 -9.62 -1.47 -6.16
C GLU A 47 -9.86 -0.56 -7.37
N PHE A 48 -10.26 0.68 -7.13
CA PHE A 48 -10.43 1.66 -8.20
C PHE A 48 -9.10 2.03 -8.85
N ALA A 49 -8.05 2.26 -8.07
CA ALA A 49 -6.72 2.55 -8.61
C ALA A 49 -6.18 1.40 -9.45
N GLU A 50 -6.34 0.15 -8.99
CA GLU A 50 -5.97 -1.06 -9.74
C GLU A 50 -6.75 -1.16 -11.07
N GLN A 51 -8.05 -0.85 -11.07
CA GLN A 51 -8.87 -0.81 -12.30
C GLN A 51 -8.41 0.25 -13.30
N LEU A 52 -7.77 1.32 -12.83
CA LEU A 52 -7.15 2.35 -13.68
C LEU A 52 -5.75 1.95 -14.19
N GLY A 53 -5.26 0.76 -13.83
CA GLY A 53 -3.92 0.29 -14.19
C GLY A 53 -2.80 0.94 -13.36
N ILE A 54 -3.14 1.60 -12.25
CA ILE A 54 -2.14 2.18 -11.34
C ILE A 54 -1.55 1.03 -10.52
N SER A 55 -0.22 0.99 -10.41
CA SER A 55 0.44 0.13 -9.44
C SER A 55 0.11 0.63 -8.05
N ALA A 56 -0.69 -0.12 -7.29
CA ALA A 56 -1.15 0.30 -5.97
C ALA A 56 -1.04 -0.84 -4.95
N LEU A 57 -0.79 -0.48 -3.70
CA LEU A 57 -0.79 -1.41 -2.57
C LEU A 57 -1.25 -0.71 -1.29
N SER A 58 -1.68 -1.49 -0.30
CA SER A 58 -1.95 -0.95 1.03
C SER A 58 -0.71 -0.98 1.92
N VAL A 59 -0.71 -0.16 2.99
CA VAL A 59 0.39 -0.19 3.97
C VAL A 59 0.53 -1.56 4.65
N PRO A 60 -0.56 -2.27 5.03
CA PRO A 60 -0.45 -3.66 5.48
C PRO A 60 0.23 -4.59 4.47
N ASP A 61 -0.14 -4.55 3.19
CA ASP A 61 0.51 -5.41 2.18
C ASP A 61 1.98 -5.02 1.98
N PHE A 62 2.31 -3.73 2.10
CA PHE A 62 3.70 -3.27 2.05
C PHE A 62 4.52 -3.87 3.19
N CYS A 63 3.94 -3.99 4.39
CA CYS A 63 4.60 -4.64 5.52
C CYS A 63 4.85 -6.14 5.23
N VAL A 64 3.91 -6.82 4.57
CA VAL A 64 4.07 -8.21 4.14
C VAL A 64 5.21 -8.33 3.13
N LEU A 65 5.27 -7.45 2.13
CA LEU A 65 6.35 -7.40 1.14
C LEU A 65 7.72 -7.19 1.81
N LEU A 66 7.83 -6.25 2.74
CA LEU A 66 9.08 -6.00 3.47
C LEU A 66 9.54 -7.21 4.28
N PHE A 67 8.60 -7.99 4.84
CA PHE A 67 8.92 -9.24 5.52
C PHE A 67 9.41 -10.31 4.53
N ALA A 68 8.69 -10.50 3.42
CA ALA A 68 9.05 -11.46 2.38
C ALA A 68 10.46 -11.20 1.82
N GLU A 69 10.84 -9.92 1.69
CA GLU A 69 12.17 -9.47 1.25
C GLU A 69 13.24 -9.45 2.37
N GLY A 70 12.92 -9.95 3.56
CA GLY A 70 13.83 -10.01 4.71
C GLY A 70 14.25 -8.64 5.27
N LYS A 71 13.52 -7.57 4.94
CA LYS A 71 13.83 -6.19 5.39
C LYS A 71 13.34 -5.91 6.81
N ILE A 72 12.29 -6.62 7.24
CA ILE A 72 11.76 -6.53 8.60
C ILE A 72 11.49 -7.93 9.16
N THR A 73 11.48 -8.06 10.49
CA THR A 73 11.15 -9.32 11.16
C THR A 73 9.65 -9.58 11.14
N LEU A 74 9.24 -10.84 11.35
CA LEU A 74 7.82 -11.20 11.49
C LEU A 74 7.12 -10.38 12.58
N ALA A 75 7.76 -10.23 13.74
CA ALA A 75 7.21 -9.45 14.85
C ALA A 75 7.03 -7.96 14.49
N ALA A 76 7.96 -7.39 13.70
CA ALA A 76 7.83 -6.03 13.21
C ALA A 76 6.67 -5.90 12.21
N ALA A 77 6.54 -6.84 11.27
CA ALA A 77 5.45 -6.85 10.29
C ALA A 77 4.08 -6.91 11.01
N GLN A 78 3.90 -7.85 11.95
CA GLN A 78 2.69 -7.97 12.75
C GLN A 78 2.40 -6.68 13.54
N GLY A 79 3.42 -6.11 14.19
CA GLY A 79 3.30 -4.87 14.95
C GLY A 79 2.88 -3.67 14.09
N TYR A 80 3.44 -3.54 12.87
CA TYR A 80 3.08 -2.48 11.94
C TYR A 80 1.67 -2.65 11.38
N ILE A 81 1.30 -3.85 10.93
CA ILE A 81 -0.05 -4.16 10.46
C ILE A 81 -1.08 -3.82 11.54
N GLN A 82 -0.82 -4.24 12.79
CA GLN A 82 -1.70 -3.93 13.90
C GLN A 82 -1.82 -2.42 14.16
N ARG A 83 -0.72 -1.68 14.08
CA ARG A 83 -0.72 -0.23 14.30
C ARG A 83 -1.53 0.52 13.25
N VAL A 84 -1.41 0.15 11.98
CA VAL A 84 -2.12 0.84 10.88
C VAL A 84 -3.56 0.39 10.71
N SER A 85 -3.99 -0.68 11.40
CA SER A 85 -5.36 -1.19 11.36
C SER A 85 -6.42 -0.17 11.80
N THR A 86 -6.05 0.84 12.59
CA THR A 86 -6.96 1.90 13.06
C THR A 86 -7.32 2.90 11.96
N THR A 87 -6.49 3.01 10.92
CA THR A 87 -6.66 3.94 9.80
C THR A 87 -6.72 3.22 8.45
N THR A 88 -6.79 1.89 8.47
CA THR A 88 -6.85 1.04 7.29
C THR A 88 -8.09 0.19 7.30
N SER A 89 -8.69 -0.03 6.14
CA SER A 89 -9.89 -0.87 6.05
C SER A 89 -9.63 -2.28 6.61
N SER A 90 -10.59 -2.79 7.37
CA SER A 90 -10.49 -4.12 8.00
C SER A 90 -10.28 -5.25 7.00
N ARG A 91 -10.80 -5.10 5.77
CA ARG A 91 -10.60 -6.03 4.66
C ARG A 91 -9.14 -6.12 4.25
N LEU A 92 -8.45 -4.99 4.09
CA LEU A 92 -7.03 -4.96 3.70
C LEU A 92 -6.14 -5.48 4.83
N THR A 93 -6.44 -5.09 6.08
CA THR A 93 -5.72 -5.63 7.25
C THR A 93 -5.85 -7.15 7.32
N ARG A 94 -7.05 -7.71 7.13
CA ARG A 94 -7.26 -9.16 7.14
C ARG A 94 -6.49 -9.85 6.02
N ARG A 95 -6.58 -9.32 4.79
CA ARG A 95 -5.84 -9.85 3.63
C ARG A 95 -4.34 -9.92 3.90
N ALA A 96 -3.76 -8.88 4.49
CA ALA A 96 -2.34 -8.84 4.80
C ALA A 96 -1.96 -9.86 5.88
N ILE A 97 -2.79 -10.05 6.92
CA ILE A 97 -2.57 -11.08 7.94
C ILE A 97 -2.61 -12.49 7.31
N GLU A 98 -3.58 -12.75 6.44
CA GLU A 98 -3.71 -14.03 5.71
C GLU A 98 -2.48 -14.27 4.81
N SER A 99 -2.04 -13.25 4.07
CA SER A 99 -0.85 -13.34 3.20
C SER A 99 0.42 -13.61 4.01
N LEU A 100 0.56 -12.96 5.17
CA LEU A 100 1.69 -13.17 6.08
C LEU A 100 1.70 -14.61 6.62
N ALA A 101 0.53 -15.17 6.96
CA ALA A 101 0.42 -16.56 7.39
C ALA A 101 0.80 -17.54 6.27
N GLN A 102 0.32 -17.31 5.05
CA GLN A 102 0.66 -18.13 3.88
C GLN A 102 2.17 -18.18 3.62
N LEU A 103 2.86 -17.02 3.69
CA LEU A 103 4.32 -16.98 3.52
C LEU A 103 5.07 -17.80 4.58
N LEU A 104 4.54 -17.89 5.80
CA LEU A 104 5.12 -18.70 6.86
C LEU A 104 4.89 -20.19 6.63
N ASP A 105 3.71 -20.56 6.14
CA ASP A 105 3.38 -21.94 5.79
C ASP A 105 4.24 -22.42 4.60
N ASP A 106 4.40 -21.58 3.58
CA ASP A 106 5.26 -21.86 2.41
C ASP A 106 6.75 -21.88 2.77
N GLY A 107 7.19 -21.01 3.68
CA GLY A 107 8.56 -20.98 4.22
C GLY A 107 8.87 -22.15 5.17
N GLY A 108 7.84 -22.78 5.75
CA GLY A 108 7.93 -24.01 6.56
C GLY A 108 8.00 -25.29 5.73
N ALA A 109 7.83 -25.19 4.40
CA ALA A 109 7.95 -26.29 3.45
C ALA A 109 9.29 -26.29 2.69
N SER A 110 10.37 -25.80 3.33
CA SER A 110 11.74 -26.09 2.88
C SER A 110 12.31 -27.29 3.65
N PRO A 111 12.74 -28.37 2.96
CA PRO A 111 13.34 -29.56 3.57
C PRO A 111 14.69 -29.29 4.24
#